data_AF-A0A843JI26-F1
#
_entry.id   AF-A0A843JI26-F1
#
_cell.length_a   1.000
_cell.length_b   1.000
_cell.length_c   1.000
_cell.angle_alpha   90.00
_cell.angle_beta   90.00
_cell.angle_gamma   90.00
#
_symmetry.space_group_name_H-M   'P 1'
#
loop_
_entity.id
_entity.type
_entity.pdbx_description
1 polymer ?
#
loop_
_entity_poly.entity_id
_entity_poly.type
_entity_poly.pdbx_seq_one_letter_code
_entity_poly.pdbx_strand_id
1 'polypeptide(L)'
;MITLIGKELAKEGVSFVFYEPAEECSTCRFKASCVDSLKEGHRYTITEVRDVEQNCPVHENDKVQVVAVENAEFTILTDSKGVFEGSSFDFKRQGCSNKDCDYREMCFPDGISKEEKGVY
;
A
#
# COMPACT_ATOMS: atom_id res chain seq x y z
N MET A 1 -11.82 0.99 -0.52
CA MET A 1 -11.73 0.41 0.85
C MET A 1 -11.69 1.55 1.87
N ILE A 2 -12.15 1.36 3.11
CA ILE A 2 -12.02 2.37 4.17
C ILE A 2 -10.96 1.91 5.19
N THR A 3 -10.09 2.84 5.61
CA THR A 3 -9.08 2.61 6.66
C THR A 3 -8.85 3.89 7.49
N LEU A 4 -7.94 3.84 8.47
CA LEU A 4 -7.47 5.00 9.23
C LEU A 4 -5.97 5.18 9.01
N ILE A 5 -5.55 6.43 8.86
CA ILE A 5 -4.13 6.80 8.73
C ILE A 5 -3.80 7.97 9.65
N GLY A 6 -2.53 8.12 10.05
CA GLY A 6 -2.06 9.28 10.81
C GLY A 6 -2.49 10.59 10.14
N LYS A 7 -3.00 11.53 10.93
CA LYS A 7 -3.62 12.77 10.43
C LYS A 7 -2.73 13.55 9.47
N GLU A 8 -1.42 13.62 9.74
CA GLU A 8 -0.45 14.34 8.90
C GLU A 8 -0.30 13.77 7.48
N LEU A 9 -0.63 12.47 7.30
CA LEU A 9 -0.59 11.75 6.02
C LEU A 9 -1.95 11.69 5.32
N ALA A 10 -3.04 12.12 5.98
CA ALA A 10 -4.41 12.03 5.46
C ALA A 10 -4.66 13.09 4.37
N LYS A 11 -4.10 12.89 3.18
CA LYS A 11 -4.23 13.79 2.02
C LYS A 11 -4.56 12.97 0.78
N GLU A 12 -5.52 13.44 0.00
CA GLU A 12 -5.89 12.80 -1.27
C GLU A 12 -4.68 12.75 -2.22
N GLY A 13 -4.52 11.63 -2.92
CA GLY A 13 -3.41 11.36 -3.83
C GLY A 13 -2.13 10.87 -3.15
N VAL A 14 -2.02 10.91 -1.82
CA VAL A 14 -0.88 10.32 -1.11
C VAL A 14 -1.01 8.81 -1.08
N SER A 15 0.09 8.13 -1.40
CA SER A 15 0.20 6.67 -1.30
C SER A 15 1.06 6.25 -0.11
N PHE A 16 0.73 5.11 0.48
CA PHE A 16 1.51 4.50 1.56
C PHE A 16 1.59 2.98 1.39
N VAL A 17 2.63 2.37 1.95
CA VAL A 17 2.77 0.90 2.02
C VAL A 17 2.43 0.45 3.43
N PHE A 18 1.51 -0.50 3.55
CA PHE A 18 1.23 -1.15 4.83
C PHE A 18 2.23 -2.28 5.05
N TYR A 19 3.05 -2.17 6.10
CA TYR A 19 4.01 -3.23 6.47
C TYR A 19 3.38 -4.14 7.50
N GLU A 20 3.27 -3.69 8.75
CA GLU A 20 2.71 -4.50 9.84
C GLU A 20 1.98 -3.62 10.85
N PRO A 21 1.03 -4.18 11.62
CA PRO A 21 0.43 -3.46 12.74
C PRO A 21 1.43 -3.28 13.89
N ALA A 22 1.35 -2.15 14.59
CA ALA A 22 2.11 -1.94 15.83
C ALA A 22 1.58 -2.82 16.98
N GLU A 23 2.38 -3.01 18.04
CA GLU A 23 1.99 -3.84 19.19
C GLU A 23 0.70 -3.34 19.86
N GLU A 24 0.53 -2.02 19.94
CA GLU A 24 -0.66 -1.36 20.50
C GLU A 24 -1.93 -1.67 19.70
N CYS A 25 -1.82 -2.03 18.42
CA CYS A 25 -2.97 -2.38 17.60
C CYS A 25 -3.62 -3.69 18.04
N SER A 26 -2.90 -4.57 18.77
CA SER A 26 -3.40 -5.89 19.19
C SER A 26 -4.69 -5.83 20.02
N THR A 27 -4.85 -4.80 20.85
CA THR A 27 -6.02 -4.59 21.73
C THR A 27 -6.90 -3.41 21.28
N CYS A 28 -6.61 -2.80 20.14
CA CYS A 28 -7.30 -1.62 19.66
C CYS A 28 -8.71 -1.94 19.16
N ARG A 29 -9.71 -1.17 19.61
CA ARG A 29 -11.12 -1.32 19.16
C ARG A 29 -11.32 -1.08 17.66
N PHE A 30 -10.41 -0.35 17.01
CA PHE A 30 -10.47 -0.03 15.59
C PHE A 30 -9.63 -0.96 14.71
N LYS A 31 -8.96 -1.96 15.29
CA LYS A 31 -8.03 -2.84 14.58
C LYS A 31 -8.62 -3.39 13.27
N ALA A 32 -9.85 -3.89 13.35
CA ALA A 32 -10.59 -4.47 12.22
C ALA A 32 -10.73 -3.51 11.02
N SER A 33 -11.03 -2.23 11.29
CA SER A 33 -11.21 -1.21 10.25
C SER A 33 -9.93 -0.48 9.89
N CYS A 34 -8.91 -0.51 10.75
CA CYS A 34 -7.65 0.20 10.57
C CYS A 34 -6.62 -0.67 9.85
N VAL A 35 -6.17 -1.73 10.51
CA VAL A 35 -5.01 -2.53 10.06
C VAL A 35 -5.42 -3.87 9.47
N ASP A 36 -6.47 -4.51 9.97
CA ASP A 36 -6.88 -5.85 9.48
C ASP A 36 -7.52 -5.78 8.08
N SER A 37 -8.00 -4.60 7.66
CA SER A 37 -8.49 -4.37 6.30
C SER A 37 -7.36 -4.27 5.27
N LEU A 38 -6.12 -4.03 5.71
CA LEU A 38 -4.96 -3.84 4.86
C LEU A 38 -4.15 -5.13 4.76
N LYS A 39 -3.67 -5.43 3.56
CA LYS A 39 -2.74 -6.52 3.31
C LYS A 39 -1.29 -6.04 3.43
N GLU A 40 -0.49 -6.79 4.18
CA GLU A 40 0.94 -6.54 4.38
C GLU A 40 1.71 -6.54 3.05
N GLY A 41 2.60 -5.55 2.89
CA GLY A 41 3.43 -5.36 1.72
C GLY A 41 2.69 -4.76 0.52
N HIS A 42 1.50 -4.20 0.71
CA HIS A 42 0.73 -3.55 -0.34
C HIS A 42 0.78 -2.04 -0.25
N ARG A 43 0.84 -1.39 -1.42
CA ARG A 43 0.67 0.06 -1.54
C ARG A 43 -0.80 0.41 -1.77
N TYR A 44 -1.26 1.42 -1.04
CA TYR A 44 -2.59 1.99 -1.16
C TYR A 44 -2.49 3.48 -1.48
N THR A 45 -3.42 4.00 -2.27
CA THR A 45 -3.54 5.44 -2.56
C THR A 45 -4.81 5.97 -1.93
N ILE A 46 -4.70 7.10 -1.22
CA ILE A 46 -5.84 7.78 -0.61
C ILE A 46 -6.66 8.49 -1.70
N THR A 47 -7.93 8.12 -1.80
CA THR A 47 -8.88 8.68 -2.77
C THR A 47 -9.85 9.67 -2.16
N GLU A 48 -10.11 9.59 -0.85
CA GLU A 48 -11.00 10.49 -0.13
C GLU A 48 -10.54 10.62 1.32
N VAL A 49 -10.56 11.84 1.86
CA VAL A 49 -10.29 12.09 3.28
C VAL A 49 -11.58 12.53 3.97
N ARG A 50 -11.99 11.79 5.01
CA ARG A 50 -13.21 12.08 5.76
C ARG A 50 -12.91 12.93 6.98
N ASP A 51 -13.82 13.83 7.32
CA ASP A 51 -13.75 14.67 8.52
C ASP A 51 -14.16 13.90 9.80
N VAL A 52 -13.52 12.75 10.02
CA VAL A 52 -13.74 11.89 11.18
C VAL A 52 -12.38 11.47 11.73
N GLU A 53 -12.08 11.91 12.95
CA GLU A 53 -10.85 11.60 13.65
C GLU A 53 -11.04 10.57 14.76
N GLN A 54 -10.00 9.80 15.03
CA GLN A 54 -9.91 8.92 16.20
C GLN A 54 -8.55 9.10 16.88
N ASN A 55 -8.51 8.80 18.19
CA ASN A 55 -7.25 8.81 18.93
C ASN A 55 -6.47 7.51 18.66
N CYS A 56 -5.17 7.63 18.41
CA CYS A 56 -4.26 6.50 18.22
C CYS A 56 -2.86 6.86 18.71
N PRO A 57 -2.32 6.20 19.76
CA PRO A 57 -1.03 6.56 20.36
C PRO A 57 0.19 6.23 19.49
N VAL A 58 -0.01 5.52 18.37
CA VAL A 58 1.06 5.09 17.46
C VAL A 58 1.46 6.21 16.50
N HIS A 59 0.52 7.09 16.14
CA HIS A 59 0.73 8.15 15.17
C HIS A 59 1.05 9.47 15.84
N GLU A 60 1.75 10.35 15.11
CA GLU A 60 2.06 11.69 15.57
C GLU A 60 0.79 12.45 15.99
N ASN A 61 0.90 13.22 17.08
CA ASN A 61 -0.20 13.96 17.71
C ASN A 61 -1.34 13.08 18.25
N ASP A 62 -1.13 11.77 18.38
CA ASP A 62 -2.11 10.79 18.84
C ASP A 62 -3.39 10.75 18.00
N LYS A 63 -3.34 11.16 16.73
CA LYS A 63 -4.51 11.33 15.87
C LYS A 63 -4.41 10.57 14.55
N VAL A 64 -5.49 9.86 14.24
CA VAL A 64 -5.73 9.26 12.93
C VAL A 64 -7.03 9.77 12.33
N GLN A 65 -7.12 9.75 11.02
CA GLN A 65 -8.26 10.20 10.24
C GLN A 65 -8.77 9.08 9.34
N VAL A 66 -10.09 9.00 9.19
CA VAL A 66 -10.73 8.01 8.32
C VAL A 66 -10.52 8.41 6.86
N VAL A 67 -10.05 7.47 6.06
CA VAL A 67 -9.78 7.69 4.62
C VAL A 67 -10.39 6.56 3.78
N ALA A 68 -10.79 6.89 2.57
CA ALA A 68 -10.99 5.90 1.53
C ALA A 68 -9.68 5.70 0.75
N VAL A 69 -9.38 4.44 0.47
CA VAL A 69 -8.18 4.02 -0.25
C VAL A 69 -8.49 3.00 -1.32
N GLU A 70 -7.66 2.97 -2.35
CA GLU A 70 -7.63 1.96 -3.40
C GLU A 70 -6.24 1.33 -3.49
N ASN A 71 -6.14 0.14 -4.09
CA ASN A 71 -4.83 -0.43 -4.41
C ASN A 71 -4.10 0.51 -5.35
N ALA A 72 -2.83 0.79 -5.08
CA ALA A 72 -2.06 1.65 -5.95
C ALA A 72 -1.81 0.97 -7.31
N GLU A 73 -1.81 1.76 -8.37
CA GLU A 73 -1.33 1.33 -9.67
C GLU A 73 0.19 1.34 -9.71
N PHE A 74 0.79 0.40 -10.45
CA PHE A 74 2.24 0.27 -10.56
C PHE A 74 2.66 0.32 -12.02
N THR A 75 3.69 1.12 -12.31
CA THR A 75 4.45 0.99 -13.55
C THR A 75 5.60 0.01 -13.30
N ILE A 76 5.58 -1.11 -14.02
CA ILE A 76 6.59 -2.17 -13.88
C ILE A 76 7.32 -2.44 -15.19
N LEU A 77 8.54 -2.97 -15.08
CA LEU A 77 9.24 -3.57 -16.21
C LEU A 77 9.18 -5.09 -16.08
N THR A 78 8.64 -5.73 -17.11
CA THR A 78 8.51 -7.18 -17.21
C THR A 78 8.65 -7.63 -18.66
N ASP A 79 8.79 -8.93 -18.89
CA ASP A 79 8.76 -9.50 -20.23
C ASP A 79 7.37 -9.29 -20.85
N SER A 80 7.31 -8.86 -22.11
CA SER A 80 6.04 -8.57 -22.79
C SER A 80 5.22 -9.82 -23.09
N LYS A 81 5.79 -11.02 -22.97
CA LYS A 81 5.12 -12.28 -23.30
C LYS A 81 3.96 -12.54 -22.35
N GLY A 82 2.76 -12.47 -22.91
CA GLY A 82 1.52 -12.73 -22.16
C GLY A 82 0.98 -11.53 -21.39
N VAL A 83 1.55 -10.33 -21.62
CA VAL A 83 1.05 -9.07 -21.04
C VAL A 83 0.28 -8.31 -22.13
N PHE A 84 -1.04 -8.27 -22.00
CA PHE A 84 -1.97 -7.55 -22.86
C PHE A 84 -3.20 -7.14 -22.04
N GLU A 85 -3.98 -6.17 -22.53
CA GLU A 85 -5.13 -5.64 -21.79
C GLU A 85 -6.12 -6.75 -21.41
N GLY A 86 -6.48 -6.83 -20.13
CA GLY A 86 -7.30 -7.87 -19.52
C GLY A 86 -6.53 -9.14 -19.11
N SER A 87 -5.21 -9.20 -19.31
CA SER A 87 -4.40 -10.37 -18.92
C SER A 87 -4.08 -10.36 -17.43
N SER A 88 -3.91 -11.55 -16.85
CA SER A 88 -3.29 -11.70 -15.53
C SER A 88 -1.93 -12.36 -15.67
N PHE A 89 -0.96 -11.90 -14.90
CA PHE A 89 0.42 -12.39 -14.96
C PHE A 89 1.03 -12.48 -13.57
N ASP A 90 1.97 -13.40 -13.37
CA ASP A 90 2.72 -13.49 -12.14
C ASP A 90 3.90 -12.50 -12.20
N PHE A 91 3.90 -11.50 -11.32
CA PHE A 91 5.02 -10.58 -11.23
C PHE A 91 6.20 -11.25 -10.51
N LYS A 92 7.30 -11.48 -11.24
CA LYS A 92 8.52 -12.08 -10.68
C LYS A 92 9.65 -11.06 -10.69
N ARG A 93 10.06 -10.61 -9.50
CA ARG A 93 11.27 -9.80 -9.35
C ARG A 93 12.47 -10.59 -9.87
N GLN A 94 13.15 -10.05 -10.87
CA GLN A 94 14.37 -10.66 -11.39
C GLN A 94 15.52 -10.43 -10.41
N GLY A 95 16.42 -11.40 -10.27
CA GLY A 95 17.62 -11.27 -9.43
C GLY A 95 18.64 -10.30 -10.06
N CYS A 96 18.45 -8.99 -9.88
CA CYS A 96 19.36 -7.96 -10.37
C CYS A 96 20.19 -7.36 -9.21
N SER A 97 21.52 -7.44 -9.32
CA SER A 97 22.47 -6.93 -8.33
C SER A 97 22.88 -5.47 -8.56
N ASN A 98 22.60 -4.90 -9.74
CA ASN A 98 22.91 -3.50 -10.04
C ASN A 98 21.94 -2.57 -9.29
N LYS A 99 22.46 -1.85 -8.28
CA LYS A 99 21.68 -0.91 -7.48
C LYS A 99 21.56 0.48 -8.13
N ASP A 100 22.50 0.82 -9.02
CA ASP A 100 22.59 2.12 -9.69
C ASP A 100 21.87 2.12 -11.06
N CYS A 101 20.90 1.22 -11.25
CA CYS A 101 20.13 1.14 -12.48
C CYS A 101 18.97 2.14 -12.45
N ASP A 102 18.84 2.99 -13.48
CA ASP A 102 17.78 3.99 -13.60
C ASP A 102 16.36 3.38 -13.53
N TYR A 103 16.24 2.11 -13.91
CA TYR A 103 14.97 1.38 -13.95
C TYR A 103 14.71 0.53 -12.70
N ARG A 104 15.52 0.70 -11.64
CA ARG A 104 15.48 -0.17 -10.46
C ARG A 104 14.12 -0.15 -9.76
N GLU A 105 13.46 1.01 -9.71
CA GLU A 105 12.15 1.18 -9.07
C GLU A 105 11.02 0.49 -9.85
N MET A 106 11.12 0.37 -11.18
CA MET A 106 10.12 -0.33 -12.01
C MET A 106 10.30 -1.86 -11.94
N CYS A 107 11.53 -2.34 -11.79
CA CYS A 107 11.82 -3.77 -11.63
C CYS A 107 11.54 -4.26 -10.19
N PHE A 108 11.62 -3.36 -9.20
CA PHE A 108 11.44 -3.67 -7.79
C PHE A 108 10.58 -2.60 -7.10
N PRO A 109 9.32 -2.43 -7.53
CA PRO A 109 8.42 -1.51 -6.88
C PRO A 109 8.14 -1.97 -5.44
N ASP A 110 8.16 -1.00 -4.52
CA ASP A 110 7.70 -1.20 -3.15
C ASP A 110 6.18 -1.32 -3.11
N GLY A 111 5.67 -2.19 -2.24
CA GLY A 111 4.22 -2.36 -2.08
C GLY A 111 3.58 -3.33 -3.07
N ILE A 112 4.38 -4.18 -3.74
CA ILE A 112 3.90 -5.40 -4.40
C ILE A 112 4.31 -6.61 -3.56
N SER A 113 3.33 -7.41 -3.14
CA SER A 113 3.58 -8.66 -2.41
C SER A 113 4.28 -9.68 -3.31
N LYS A 114 5.10 -10.57 -2.72
CA LYS A 114 5.93 -11.52 -3.50
C LYS A 114 5.13 -12.55 -4.29
N GLU A 115 3.85 -12.74 -3.96
CA GLU A 115 3.00 -13.83 -4.47
C GLU A 115 1.78 -13.30 -5.21
N GLU A 116 1.78 -12.02 -5.59
CA GLU A 116 0.64 -11.39 -6.22
C GLU A 116 0.57 -11.61 -7.73
N LYS A 117 -0.66 -11.83 -8.22
CA LYS A 117 -0.97 -11.75 -9.65
C LYS A 117 -1.24 -10.31 -10.02
N GLY A 118 -0.44 -9.78 -10.95
CA GLY A 118 -0.75 -8.54 -11.63
C GLY A 118 -1.88 -8.73 -12.63
N VAL A 119 -2.65 -7.67 -12.85
CA VAL A 119 -3.61 -7.55 -13.96
C VAL A 119 -3.20 -6.33 -14.77
N TYR A 120 -3.15 -6.48 -16.09
CA TYR A 120 -2.96 -5.37 -17.03
C TYR A 120 -4.28 -5.06 -17.74
#